data_AF-A0A945V0U2-F1
#
_entry.id   AF-A0A945V0U2-F1
#
_cell.length_a   1.000
_cell.length_b   1.000
_cell.length_c   1.000
_cell.angle_alpha   90.00
_cell.angle_beta   90.00
_cell.angle_gamma   90.00
#
_symmetry.space_group_name_H-M   'P 1'
#
loop_
_entity.id
_entity.type
_entity.pdbx_description
1 polymer ?
#
loop_
_entity_poly.entity_id
_entity_poly.type
_entity_poly.pdbx_seq_one_letter_code
_entity_poly.pdbx_strand_id
1 'polypeptide(L)'
;MGTSRYSCLDMKILFITSSRVGDAVLTTGLLKYLVDRYPDARFTIACGPVAKGLFEQVPRLDRVIPMRKGRMLRHWRSLLGTTITHRWFMVVDLRGSALAWCLPTLRRYIYKRVSKGSHRLEDMRHTLKLEKPADPYIWFDSKNEKFA
;
A
#
# COMPACT_ATOMS: atom_id res chain seq x y z
N MET A 1 -14.23 -6.83 27.29
CA MET A 1 -12.89 -7.03 26.71
C MET A 1 -12.76 -6.20 25.43
N GLY A 2 -11.88 -5.20 25.44
CA GLY A 2 -11.40 -4.48 24.24
C GLY A 2 -12.31 -3.39 23.66
N THR A 3 -12.30 -2.20 24.25
CA THR A 3 -12.81 -0.98 23.60
C THR A 3 -11.98 -0.68 22.34
N SER A 4 -12.59 -0.80 21.16
CA SER A 4 -11.96 -0.39 19.90
C SER A 4 -11.74 1.12 19.94
N ARG A 5 -10.48 1.54 20.15
CA ARG A 5 -10.07 2.96 20.14
C ARG A 5 -10.19 3.64 18.76
N TYR A 6 -10.72 2.93 17.76
CA TYR A 6 -11.05 3.47 16.46
C TYR A 6 -12.57 3.35 16.29
N SER A 7 -13.26 4.49 16.32
CA SER A 7 -14.55 4.60 15.61
C SER A 7 -14.25 4.41 14.12
N CYS A 8 -15.22 3.97 13.32
CA CYS A 8 -14.97 3.65 11.90
C CYS A 8 -14.38 4.84 11.10
N LEU A 9 -14.53 6.06 11.62
CA LEU A 9 -14.10 7.32 11.01
C LEU A 9 -12.57 7.56 11.03
N ASP A 10 -11.78 6.80 11.79
CA ASP A 10 -10.33 7.02 11.95
C ASP A 10 -9.42 5.89 11.40
N MET A 11 -9.97 4.97 10.60
CA MET A 11 -9.19 3.85 10.06
C MET A 11 -8.25 4.28 8.93
N LYS A 12 -7.01 4.64 9.27
CA LYS A 12 -5.97 5.02 8.30
C LYS A 12 -5.08 3.83 7.93
N ILE A 13 -4.96 3.56 6.63
CA ILE A 13 -4.12 2.50 6.07
C ILE A 13 -2.99 3.11 5.26
N LEU A 14 -1.75 2.81 5.65
CA LEU A 14 -0.56 3.12 4.86
C LEU A 14 -0.21 1.93 3.97
N PHE A 15 -0.16 2.16 2.66
CA PHE A 15 0.21 1.16 1.67
C PHE A 15 1.51 1.57 0.98
N ILE A 16 2.58 0.81 1.19
CA ILE A 16 3.91 1.08 0.63
C ILE A 16 4.18 0.08 -0.50
N THR A 17 4.37 0.58 -1.72
CA THR A 17 4.54 -0.25 -2.92
C THR A 17 5.74 0.17 -3.77
N SER A 18 6.10 -0.67 -4.75
CA SER A 18 7.32 -0.61 -5.54
C SER A 18 7.52 0.71 -6.28
N SER A 19 8.79 1.02 -6.54
CA SER A 19 9.18 2.16 -7.36
C SER A 19 8.98 1.92 -8.86
N ARG A 20 8.86 0.65 -9.29
CA ARG A 20 8.72 0.25 -10.70
C ARG A 20 7.24 0.04 -11.02
N VAL A 21 6.80 0.52 -12.18
CA VAL A 21 5.38 0.46 -12.60
C VAL A 21 4.88 -0.97 -12.67
N GLY A 22 5.60 -1.90 -13.31
CA GLY A 22 5.15 -3.29 -13.44
C GLY A 22 4.89 -3.97 -12.10
N ASP A 23 5.79 -3.78 -11.12
CA ASP A 23 5.56 -4.27 -9.77
C ASP A 23 4.39 -3.55 -9.09
N ALA A 24 4.27 -2.23 -9.28
CA ALA A 24 3.21 -1.44 -8.67
C ALA A 24 1.83 -1.93 -9.15
N VAL A 25 1.69 -2.27 -10.44
CA VAL A 25 0.49 -2.91 -11.00
C VAL A 25 0.19 -4.22 -10.28
N LEU A 26 1.16 -5.10 -10.06
CA LEU A 26 0.91 -6.36 -9.34
C LEU A 26 0.37 -6.13 -7.92
N THR A 27 0.77 -5.03 -7.28
CA THR A 27 0.31 -4.73 -5.91
C THR A 27 -1.10 -4.15 -5.83
N THR A 28 -1.67 -3.70 -6.93
CA THR A 28 -3.00 -3.07 -6.89
C THR A 28 -4.11 -4.05 -6.53
N GLY A 29 -3.94 -5.34 -6.81
CA GLY A 29 -4.90 -6.38 -6.37
C GLY A 29 -5.01 -6.45 -4.85
N LEU A 30 -3.88 -6.42 -4.14
CA LEU A 30 -3.89 -6.36 -2.67
C LEU A 30 -4.50 -5.05 -2.15
N LEU A 31 -4.25 -3.94 -2.84
CA LEU A 31 -4.87 -2.66 -2.49
C LEU A 31 -6.40 -2.70 -2.68
N LYS A 32 -6.87 -3.25 -3.80
CA LYS A 32 -8.30 -3.44 -4.10
C LYS A 32 -8.99 -4.28 -3.04
N TYR A 33 -8.36 -5.40 -2.66
CA TYR A 33 -8.84 -6.23 -1.56
C TYR A 33 -9.01 -5.43 -0.26
N LEU A 34 -8.05 -4.56 0.09
CA LEU A 34 -8.15 -3.72 1.29
C LEU A 34 -9.26 -2.66 1.16
N VAL A 35 -9.40 -2.04 -0.01
CA VAL A 35 -10.47 -1.07 -0.31
C VAL A 35 -11.85 -1.71 -0.15
N ASP A 36 -12.02 -2.96 -0.60
CA ASP A 36 -13.29 -3.68 -0.48
C ASP A 36 -13.54 -4.14 0.95
N ARG A 37 -12.49 -4.64 1.63
CA ARG A 37 -12.61 -5.22 2.98
C ARG A 37 -12.86 -4.17 4.07
N TYR A 38 -12.36 -2.95 3.85
CA TYR A 38 -12.43 -1.83 4.79
C TYR A 38 -13.14 -0.62 4.13
N PRO A 39 -14.49 -0.61 4.13
CA PRO A 39 -15.27 0.39 3.41
C PRO A 39 -15.12 1.82 3.95
N ASP A 40 -14.78 1.96 5.23
CA ASP A 40 -14.58 3.28 5.88
C ASP A 40 -13.11 3.70 5.94
N ALA A 41 -12.17 2.83 5.54
CA ALA A 41 -10.76 3.12 5.64
C ALA A 41 -10.31 4.19 4.63
N ARG A 42 -9.41 5.05 5.09
CA ARG A 42 -8.72 6.05 4.27
C ARG A 42 -7.31 5.59 3.96
N PHE A 43 -6.87 5.81 2.72
CA PHE A 43 -5.64 5.25 2.20
C PHE A 43 -4.59 6.33 1.98
N THR A 44 -3.39 6.09 2.49
CA THR A 44 -2.18 6.82 2.08
C THR A 44 -1.27 5.85 1.36
N ILE A 45 -0.84 6.20 0.14
CA ILE A 45 -0.08 5.30 -0.72
C ILE A 45 1.31 5.87 -0.99
N ALA A 46 2.36 5.14 -0.62
CA ALA A 46 3.74 5.51 -0.94
C ALA A 46 4.23 4.65 -2.11
N CYS A 47 4.57 5.28 -3.24
CA CYS A 47 4.94 4.59 -4.48
C CYS A 47 6.03 5.32 -5.25
N GLY A 48 6.60 4.69 -6.28
CA GLY A 48 7.50 5.38 -7.21
C GLY A 48 6.79 6.52 -7.97
N PRO A 49 7.48 7.61 -8.34
CA PRO A 49 6.88 8.75 -9.03
C PRO A 49 6.18 8.37 -10.33
N VAL A 50 6.73 7.40 -11.07
CA VAL A 50 6.18 6.90 -12.34
C VAL A 50 4.88 6.15 -12.13
N ALA A 51 4.70 5.51 -10.97
CA ALA A 51 3.50 4.76 -10.63
C ALA A 51 2.41 5.61 -9.96
N LYS A 52 2.66 6.90 -9.68
CA LYS A 52 1.74 7.79 -8.96
C LYS A 52 0.34 7.77 -9.57
N GLY A 53 0.24 7.91 -10.89
CA GLY A 53 -1.03 7.98 -11.62
C GLY A 53 -1.91 6.73 -11.47
N LEU A 54 -1.33 5.55 -11.20
CA LEU A 54 -2.12 4.33 -10.96
C LEU A 54 -2.96 4.40 -9.69
N PHE A 55 -2.55 5.24 -8.74
CA PHE A 55 -3.14 5.28 -7.40
C PHE A 55 -4.03 6.50 -7.18
N GLU A 56 -4.03 7.47 -8.10
CA GLU A 56 -4.77 8.73 -7.95
C GLU A 56 -6.29 8.53 -7.90
N GLN A 57 -6.77 7.45 -8.53
CA GLN A 57 -8.20 7.12 -8.60
C GLN A 57 -8.66 6.10 -7.54
N VAL A 58 -7.81 5.81 -6.56
CA VAL A 58 -8.16 4.89 -5.47
C VAL A 58 -9.26 5.53 -4.60
N PRO A 59 -10.36 4.82 -4.31
CA PRO A 59 -11.40 5.32 -3.42
C PRO A 59 -10.86 5.67 -2.03
N ARG A 60 -11.33 6.78 -1.46
CA ARG A 60 -10.95 7.24 -0.11
C ARG A 60 -9.44 7.43 0.05
N LEU A 61 -8.78 7.84 -1.03
CA LEU A 61 -7.38 8.25 -1.02
C LEU A 61 -7.21 9.58 -0.26
N ASP A 62 -6.43 9.55 0.81
CA ASP A 62 -6.00 10.77 1.50
C ASP A 62 -4.81 11.41 0.78
N ARG A 63 -3.85 10.60 0.35
CA ARG A 63 -2.60 11.09 -0.26
C ARG A 63 -1.84 10.00 -1.01
N VAL A 64 -1.24 10.36 -2.13
CA VAL A 64 -0.12 9.61 -2.73
C VAL A 64 1.20 10.30 -2.42
N ILE A 65 2.15 9.57 -1.83
CA ILE A 65 3.49 10.04 -1.47
C ILE A 65 4.49 9.51 -2.52
N PRO A 66 4.92 10.33 -3.50
CA PRO A 66 5.87 9.91 -4.51
C PRO A 66 7.29 9.78 -3.93
N MET A 67 7.83 8.57 -3.94
CA MET A 67 9.15 8.22 -3.44
C MET A 67 10.21 8.36 -4.54
N ARG A 68 10.73 9.56 -4.77
CA ARG A 68 11.86 9.77 -5.69
C ARG A 68 13.10 9.04 -5.16
N LYS A 69 13.81 8.31 -6.04
CA LYS A 69 15.09 7.69 -5.71
C LYS A 69 16.13 8.80 -5.48
N GLY A 70 16.32 9.19 -4.22
CA GLY A 70 17.38 10.14 -3.85
C GLY A 70 18.73 9.45 -3.67
N ARG A 71 19.82 10.24 -3.56
CA ARG A 71 21.10 9.77 -3.00
C ARG A 71 20.83 9.19 -1.60
N MET A 72 21.26 7.96 -1.33
CA MET A 72 21.18 7.29 -0.02
C MET A 72 19.73 7.02 0.50
N LEU A 73 19.60 6.78 1.82
CA LEU A 73 18.36 6.53 2.58
C LEU A 73 17.44 7.76 2.72
N ARG A 74 17.73 8.89 2.07
CA ARG A 74 17.00 10.16 2.24
C ARG A 74 15.50 10.03 1.94
N HIS A 75 15.15 9.26 0.91
CA HIS A 75 13.75 9.04 0.55
C HIS A 75 12.98 8.26 1.63
N TRP A 76 13.63 7.33 2.33
CA TRP A 76 13.05 6.64 3.48
C TRP A 76 12.94 7.55 4.70
N ARG A 77 13.93 8.41 4.97
CA ARG A 77 13.83 9.42 6.04
C ARG A 77 12.68 10.39 5.81
N SER A 78 12.49 10.83 4.56
CA SER A 78 11.36 11.68 4.17
C SER A 78 10.04 10.95 4.39
N LEU A 79 9.92 9.70 3.92
CA LEU A 79 8.70 8.91 4.13
C LEU A 79 8.42 8.74 5.62
N LEU A 80 9.45 8.44 6.43
CA LEU A 80 9.31 8.26 7.87
C LEU A 80 8.82 9.54 8.53
N GLY A 81 9.43 10.69 8.24
CA GLY A 81 8.99 11.98 8.77
C GLY A 81 7.54 12.31 8.42
N THR A 82 7.10 11.99 7.20
CA THR A 82 5.71 12.24 6.76
C THR A 82 4.70 11.25 7.36
N THR A 83 5.13 10.09 7.86
CA THR A 83 4.24 9.00 8.29
C THR A 83 4.30 8.68 9.78
N ILE A 84 5.38 9.03 10.48
CA ILE A 84 5.60 8.70 11.90
C ILE A 84 4.65 9.45 12.84
N THR A 85 4.21 10.65 12.44
CA THR A 85 3.29 11.50 13.22
C THR A 85 1.84 11.03 13.14
N HIS A 86 1.54 10.05 12.28
CA HIS A 86 0.20 9.50 12.11
C HIS A 86 0.02 8.21 12.91
N ARG A 87 -1.17 8.02 13.50
CA ARG A 87 -1.60 6.73 14.04
C ARG A 87 -2.21 5.90 12.93
N TRP A 88 -1.56 4.79 12.58
CA TRP A 88 -2.05 3.88 11.54
C TRP A 88 -2.92 2.79 12.15
N PHE A 89 -4.06 2.51 11.53
CA PHE A 89 -4.79 1.28 11.78
C PHE A 89 -4.01 0.09 11.20
N MET A 90 -3.50 0.25 9.98
CA MET A 90 -2.74 -0.79 9.29
C MET A 90 -1.60 -0.19 8.46
N VAL A 91 -0.45 -0.87 8.48
CA VAL A 91 0.66 -0.61 7.56
C VAL A 91 0.87 -1.88 6.73
N VAL A 92 0.81 -1.74 5.41
CA VAL A 92 1.10 -2.80 4.44
C VAL A 92 2.32 -2.38 3.64
N ASP A 93 3.43 -3.08 3.80
CA ASP A 93 4.69 -2.78 3.12
C ASP A 93 5.10 -3.89 2.18
N LEU A 94 4.91 -3.66 0.88
CA LEU A 94 5.23 -4.59 -0.19
C LEU A 94 6.66 -4.44 -0.73
N ARG A 95 7.43 -3.50 -0.18
CA ARG A 95 8.86 -3.31 -0.48
C ARG A 95 9.77 -4.02 0.51
N GLY A 96 9.24 -4.45 1.65
CA GLY A 96 10.04 -5.06 2.72
C GLY A 96 10.97 -4.06 3.41
N SER A 97 10.51 -2.81 3.61
CA SER A 97 11.34 -1.77 4.19
C SER A 97 11.44 -1.87 5.72
N ALA A 98 12.58 -1.41 6.27
CA ALA A 98 12.74 -1.30 7.72
C ALA A 98 11.80 -0.24 8.33
N LEU A 99 11.33 0.73 7.53
CA LEU A 99 10.50 1.85 7.99
C LEU A 99 9.17 1.37 8.59
N ALA A 100 8.56 0.34 8.01
CA ALA A 100 7.29 -0.19 8.49
C ALA A 100 7.34 -0.63 9.96
N TRP A 101 8.51 -1.04 10.46
CA TRP A 101 8.72 -1.43 11.85
C TRP A 101 8.74 -0.25 12.82
N CYS A 102 9.14 0.93 12.35
CA CYS A 102 9.19 2.14 13.17
C CYS A 102 7.83 2.84 13.32
N LEU A 103 6.85 2.51 12.47
CA LEU A 103 5.56 3.20 12.47
C LEU A 103 4.62 2.68 13.57
N PRO A 104 3.94 3.58 14.31
CA PRO A 104 2.91 3.20 15.27
C PRO A 104 1.69 2.69 14.50
N THR A 105 1.41 1.40 14.61
CA THR A 105 0.27 0.75 13.94
C THR A 105 -0.34 -0.36 14.80
N LEU A 106 -1.64 -0.60 14.64
CA LEU A 106 -2.29 -1.77 15.24
C LEU A 106 -1.99 -3.06 14.47
N ARG A 107 -1.92 -2.97 13.14
CA ARG A 107 -1.69 -4.11 12.25
C ARG A 107 -0.54 -3.82 11.31
N ARG A 108 0.33 -4.79 11.13
CA ARG A 108 1.51 -4.67 10.26
C ARG A 108 1.62 -5.89 9.38
N TYR A 109 1.69 -5.66 8.08
CA TYR A 109 1.89 -6.68 7.06
C TYR A 109 3.08 -6.27 6.21
N ILE A 110 4.13 -7.07 6.21
CA ILE A 110 5.34 -6.80 5.44
C ILE A 110 5.55 -7.96 4.49
N TYR A 111 5.66 -7.65 3.21
CA TYR A 111 6.00 -8.63 2.21
C TYR A 111 7.39 -9.19 2.47
N LYS A 112 7.45 -10.51 2.59
CA LYS A 112 8.68 -11.28 2.62
C LYS A 112 8.49 -12.41 1.62
N ARG A 113 9.48 -12.59 0.74
CA ARG A 113 9.42 -13.66 -0.25
C ARG A 113 9.39 -15.01 0.44
N VAL A 114 8.40 -15.85 0.12
CA VAL A 114 8.23 -17.18 0.72
C VAL A 114 8.87 -18.25 -0.16
N SER A 115 8.66 -18.18 -1.48
CA SER A 115 9.28 -19.09 -2.43
C SER A 115 10.04 -18.34 -3.54
N LYS A 116 11.25 -18.81 -3.85
CA LYS A 116 12.06 -18.23 -4.93
C LYS A 116 11.55 -18.63 -6.32
N GLY A 117 10.85 -19.76 -6.44
CA GLY A 117 10.34 -20.28 -7.71
C GLY A 117 8.91 -19.86 -8.05
N SER A 118 8.16 -19.31 -7.09
CA SER A 118 6.78 -18.85 -7.33
C SER A 118 6.76 -17.53 -8.11
N HIS A 119 5.72 -17.38 -8.95
CA HIS A 119 5.40 -16.10 -9.56
C HIS A 119 5.13 -15.05 -8.47
N ARG A 120 5.54 -13.80 -8.71
CA ARG A 120 5.48 -12.76 -7.67
C ARG A 120 4.07 -12.50 -7.15
N LEU A 121 3.07 -12.56 -8.03
CA LEU A 121 1.66 -12.38 -7.68
C LEU A 121 1.19 -13.48 -6.71
N GLU A 122 1.55 -14.73 -7.01
CA GLU A 122 1.26 -15.89 -6.16
C GLU A 122 1.88 -15.74 -4.77
N ASP A 123 3.14 -15.33 -4.71
CA ASP A 123 3.87 -15.15 -3.46
C ASP A 123 3.27 -14.00 -2.61
N MET A 124 2.80 -12.94 -3.25
CA MET A 124 2.26 -11.76 -2.56
C MET A 124 0.97 -12.02 -1.78
N ARG A 125 0.20 -13.06 -2.12
CA ARG A 125 -1.03 -13.45 -1.40
C ARG A 125 -0.77 -13.69 0.10
N HIS A 126 0.43 -14.18 0.43
CA HIS A 126 0.83 -14.46 1.81
C HIS A 126 0.92 -13.21 2.68
N THR A 127 1.11 -12.03 2.09
CA THR A 127 1.20 -10.77 2.83
C THR A 127 -0.06 -10.47 3.63
N LEU A 128 -1.23 -10.70 3.02
CA LEU A 128 -2.54 -10.50 3.67
C LEU A 128 -3.21 -11.83 4.04
N LYS A 129 -2.47 -12.94 3.97
CA LYS A 129 -2.94 -14.31 4.23
C LYS A 129 -4.15 -14.71 3.37
N LEU A 130 -4.10 -14.36 2.08
CA LEU A 130 -5.15 -14.72 1.12
C LEU A 130 -4.98 -16.17 0.64
N GLU A 131 -6.12 -16.84 0.43
CA GLU A 131 -6.13 -18.19 -0.15
C GLU A 131 -5.67 -18.18 -1.61
N LYS A 132 -6.20 -17.24 -2.38
CA LYS A 132 -5.88 -17.01 -3.80
C LYS A 132 -5.13 -15.69 -3.98
N PRO A 133 -4.30 -15.55 -5.03
CA PRO A 133 -3.72 -14.27 -5.40
C PRO A 133 -4.81 -13.24 -5.69
N ALA A 134 -4.55 -11.98 -5.37
CA ALA A 134 -5.44 -10.89 -5.72
C ALA A 134 -5.08 -10.40 -7.12
N ASP A 135 -6.02 -10.47 -8.06
CA ASP A 135 -5.80 -10.01 -9.43
C ASP A 135 -5.49 -8.51 -9.48
N PRO A 136 -4.51 -8.07 -10.30
CA PRO A 136 -4.24 -6.67 -10.49
C PRO A 136 -5.50 -5.91 -10.91
N TYR A 137 -5.72 -4.75 -10.29
CA TYR A 137 -6.87 -3.90 -10.54
C TYR A 137 -6.41 -2.48 -10.88
N ILE A 138 -7.05 -1.83 -11.84
CA ILE A 138 -6.79 -0.42 -12.16
C ILE A 138 -8.09 0.35 -11.98
N TRP A 139 -8.03 1.43 -11.21
CA TRP A 139 -9.12 2.39 -11.12
C TRP A 139 -9.01 3.36 -12.30
N PHE A 140 -10.08 3.47 -13.06
CA PHE A 140 -10.18 4.41 -14.17
C PHE A 140 -10.95 5.66 -13.74
N ASP A 141 -10.66 6.76 -14.42
CA ASP A 141 -11.47 7.97 -14.46
C ASP A 141 -11.85 8.20 -15.93
N SER A 142 -12.90 8.97 -16.16
CA SER A 142 -13.38 9.46 -17.46
C SER A 142 -12.27 9.96 -18.40
N LYS A 143 -11.15 10.49 -17.86
CA LYS A 143 -9.98 10.91 -18.65
C LYS A 143 -9.10 9.78 -19.18
N ASN A 144 -9.17 8.58 -18.59
CA ASN A 144 -8.30 7.44 -18.84
C ASN A 144 -8.99 6.28 -19.57
N GLU A 145 -10.29 6.38 -19.90
CA GLU A 145 -11.05 5.34 -20.61
C GLU A 145 -10.60 5.11 -22.06
N LYS A 146 -9.86 6.05 -22.67
CA LYS A 146 -9.49 5.98 -24.09
C LYS A 146 -8.49 4.87 -24.48
N PHE A 147 -7.98 4.11 -23.51
CA PHE A 147 -6.97 3.07 -23.72
C PHE A 147 -7.31 1.73 -23.05
N ALA A 148 -8.54 1.57 -22.53
CA ALA A 148 -9.02 0.33 -21.91
C ALA A 148 -9.61 -0.63 -22.94
#